data_AF-A0A4U1J447-F1
#
_entry.id   AF-A0A4U1J447-F1
#
_cell.length_a   1.000
_cell.length_b   1.000
_cell.length_c   1.000
_cell.angle_alpha   90.00
_cell.angle_beta   90.00
_cell.angle_gamma   90.00
#
_symmetry.space_group_name_H-M   'P 1'
#
loop_
_entity.id
_entity.type
_entity.pdbx_description
1 polymer ?
#
loop_
_entity_poly.entity_id
_entity_poly.type
_entity_poly.pdbx_seq_one_letter_code
_entity_poly.pdbx_strand_id
1 'polypeptide(L)'
;MPVEEPCKRYYLPLLGNPSDDIELQRKYKTAFGSACYVAADANATFNCFYEEKQLKEKKNGEDGKACADAKRIAEIFGAAPYSKNYKCVKDSGTDDYSLQVGPDPAIKIYIKLGDAPLETSLIEINGMPAEVNGPYQNLVEPSNVGPGKDFHCEKIDNIEQRVRILQVNRKAHGGKIHSDLAGFTYPCGVDENCKPKICTEPDILKNPESTPNQYDPERAEVHHVVRRKDKRLCPWGTNSNKNAAVISGKLNRHLTNNDPSSDEVKRINQVPAYTP
;
A
#
# COMPACT_ATOMS: atom_id res chain seq x y z
N MET A 1 19.30 -3.68 -15.89
CA MET A 1 17.89 -3.40 -15.57
C MET A 1 17.73 -1.89 -15.55
N PRO A 2 16.76 -1.28 -16.28
CA PRO A 2 16.52 0.15 -16.11
C PRO A 2 16.17 0.38 -14.64
N VAL A 3 16.94 1.27 -14.00
CA VAL A 3 16.67 1.68 -12.61
C VAL A 3 15.33 2.38 -12.65
N GLU A 4 14.33 1.78 -12.00
CA GLU A 4 13.00 2.38 -11.87
C GLU A 4 13.17 3.78 -11.28
N GLU A 5 12.58 4.81 -11.92
CA GLU A 5 12.70 6.16 -11.40
C GLU A 5 12.15 6.19 -9.97
N PRO A 6 12.95 6.66 -9.00
CA PRO A 6 12.53 6.66 -7.60
C PRO A 6 11.31 7.54 -7.42
N CYS A 7 10.38 7.09 -6.59
CA CYS A 7 9.16 7.82 -6.32
C CYS A 7 9.47 9.16 -5.63
N LYS A 8 9.37 10.28 -6.34
CA LYS A 8 9.64 11.60 -5.76
C LYS A 8 8.50 12.07 -4.85
N ARG A 9 8.78 12.34 -3.57
CA ARG A 9 7.80 12.84 -2.60
C ARG A 9 8.43 13.87 -1.67
N TYR A 10 7.59 14.62 -0.97
CA TYR A 10 8.02 15.63 -0.01
C TYR A 10 8.30 15.00 1.35
N TYR A 11 9.57 14.93 1.71
CA TYR A 11 10.05 14.44 3.00
C TYR A 11 9.75 15.44 4.11
N LEU A 12 9.10 14.97 5.17
CA LEU A 12 8.89 15.72 6.40
C LEU A 12 9.86 15.20 7.48
N PRO A 13 10.87 15.99 7.90
CA PRO A 13 11.80 15.56 8.94
C PRO A 13 11.11 15.45 10.29
N LEU A 14 11.32 14.33 10.98
CA LEU A 14 10.72 14.02 12.28
C LEU A 14 11.70 14.29 13.42
N LEU A 15 11.18 14.50 14.63
CA LEU A 15 11.99 14.60 15.85
C LEU A 15 12.11 13.22 16.52
N GLY A 16 13.16 13.03 17.32
CA GLY A 16 13.25 11.91 18.27
C GLY A 16 13.69 10.55 17.72
N ASN A 17 14.19 10.48 16.49
CA ASN A 17 14.64 9.23 15.85
C ASN A 17 13.63 8.07 15.94
N PRO A 18 12.44 8.20 15.33
CA PRO A 18 11.38 7.19 15.38
C PRO A 18 11.73 5.85 14.71
N SER A 19 12.88 5.72 14.05
CA SER A 19 13.35 4.42 13.54
C SER A 19 13.76 3.47 14.67
N ASP A 20 14.24 4.01 15.79
CA ASP A 20 14.72 3.23 16.95
C ASP A 20 13.74 3.25 18.14
N ASP A 21 12.64 4.00 18.04
CA ASP A 21 11.62 4.14 19.07
C ASP A 21 10.23 3.76 18.51
N ILE A 22 9.81 2.53 18.78
CA ILE A 22 8.52 1.97 18.33
C ILE A 22 7.32 2.76 18.89
N GLU A 23 7.43 3.32 20.10
CA GLU A 23 6.33 4.09 20.69
C GLU A 23 6.17 5.42 19.94
N LEU A 24 7.26 6.12 19.71
CA LEU A 24 7.28 7.37 18.94
C LEU A 24 6.87 7.15 17.48
N GLN A 25 7.35 6.06 16.88
CA GLN A 25 6.93 5.60 15.56
C GLN A 25 5.40 5.47 15.48
N ARG A 26 4.79 4.78 16.45
CA ARG A 26 3.35 4.60 16.52
C ARG A 26 2.62 5.93 16.68
N LYS A 27 3.13 6.85 17.52
CA LYS A 27 2.56 8.20 17.67
C LYS A 27 2.53 8.95 16.33
N TYR A 28 3.63 8.93 15.57
CA TYR A 28 3.67 9.55 14.25
C TYR A 28 2.76 8.84 13.23
N LYS A 29 2.77 7.50 13.17
CA LYS A 29 1.89 6.74 12.26
C LYS A 29 0.42 7.00 12.57
N THR A 30 0.03 7.07 13.85
CA THR A 30 -1.34 7.43 14.27
C THR A 30 -1.69 8.86 13.89
N ALA A 31 -0.77 9.81 14.07
CA ALA A 31 -1.06 11.22 13.82
C ALA A 31 -1.11 11.59 12.33
N PHE A 32 -0.22 11.01 11.52
CA PHE A 32 0.00 11.40 10.13
C PHE A 32 -0.49 10.36 9.12
N GLY A 33 -0.80 9.15 9.58
CA GLY A 33 -1.37 8.07 8.78
C GLY A 33 -0.38 7.50 7.77
N SER A 34 -0.88 7.22 6.58
CA SER A 34 -0.12 6.56 5.50
C SER A 34 0.97 7.41 4.86
N ALA A 35 1.13 8.68 5.27
CA ALA A 35 2.30 9.47 4.90
C ALA A 35 3.57 8.88 5.53
N CYS A 36 3.44 8.28 6.71
CA CYS A 36 4.56 7.72 7.47
C CYS A 36 4.63 6.21 7.34
N TYR A 37 5.83 5.65 7.20
CA TYR A 37 6.03 4.23 6.98
C TYR A 37 7.47 3.81 7.28
N VAL A 38 7.69 2.50 7.35
CA VAL A 38 9.01 1.89 7.45
C VAL A 38 9.53 1.61 6.05
N ALA A 39 10.69 2.17 5.71
CA ALA A 39 11.33 1.96 4.42
C ALA A 39 11.85 0.53 4.28
N ALA A 40 11.78 -0.02 3.07
CA ALA A 40 12.41 -1.27 2.66
C ALA A 40 13.93 -1.06 2.40
N ASP A 41 14.62 -0.36 3.30
CA ASP A 41 16.07 -0.17 3.25
C ASP A 41 16.77 -1.02 4.32
N ALA A 42 18.10 -1.10 4.25
CA ALA A 42 18.89 -1.95 5.14
C ALA A 42 18.73 -1.59 6.64
N ASN A 43 18.30 -0.36 6.94
CA ASN A 43 18.16 0.15 8.30
C ASN A 43 16.69 0.25 8.73
N ALA A 44 15.74 -0.20 7.91
CA ALA A 44 14.31 -0.07 8.13
C ALA A 44 13.89 1.35 8.58
N THR A 45 14.38 2.40 7.90
CA THR A 45 14.19 3.77 8.38
C THR A 45 12.72 4.20 8.39
N PHE A 46 12.26 4.84 9.48
CA PHE A 46 10.91 5.37 9.56
C PHE A 46 10.86 6.82 9.07
N ASN A 47 10.08 7.06 8.01
CA ASN A 47 9.99 8.37 7.37
C ASN A 47 8.55 8.75 7.05
N CYS A 48 8.30 10.06 6.93
CA CYS A 48 7.03 10.59 6.43
C CYS A 48 7.23 11.32 5.11
N PHE A 49 6.52 10.87 4.07
CA PHE A 49 6.58 11.42 2.72
C PHE A 49 5.19 11.75 2.20
N TYR A 50 5.04 12.93 1.61
CA TYR A 50 3.78 13.46 1.13
C TYR A 50 3.78 13.64 -0.39
N GLU A 51 2.62 13.42 -1.01
CA GLU A 51 2.39 13.82 -2.40
C GLU A 51 2.39 15.35 -2.52
N GLU A 52 2.76 15.86 -3.70
CA GLU A 52 2.74 17.31 -3.96
C GLU A 52 1.35 17.92 -3.72
N LYS A 53 0.29 17.22 -4.11
CA LYS A 53 -1.09 17.67 -3.87
C LYS A 53 -1.37 17.83 -2.36
N GLN A 54 -0.82 16.97 -1.50
CA GLN A 54 -0.99 17.05 -0.05
C GLN A 54 -0.21 18.22 0.58
N LEU A 55 0.69 18.85 -0.17
CA LEU A 55 1.39 20.06 0.22
C LEU A 55 0.67 21.32 -0.31
N LYS A 56 0.12 21.24 -1.53
CA LYS A 56 -0.54 22.37 -2.22
C LYS A 56 -2.03 22.54 -1.90
N GLU A 57 -2.76 21.47 -1.61
CA GLU A 57 -4.21 21.50 -1.38
C GLU A 57 -4.54 22.26 -0.09
N LYS A 58 -5.03 23.49 -0.25
CA LYS A 58 -5.63 24.26 0.83
C LYS A 58 -7.12 23.99 0.86
N LYS A 59 -7.63 23.43 1.95
CA LYS A 59 -9.08 23.39 2.20
C LYS A 59 -9.44 24.61 3.05
N ASN A 60 -10.39 25.42 2.59
CA ASN A 60 -10.94 26.54 3.36
C ASN A 60 -9.91 27.55 3.92
N GLY A 61 -8.79 27.76 3.21
CA GLY A 61 -7.71 28.67 3.64
C GLY A 61 -6.71 28.07 4.65
N GLU A 62 -6.86 26.78 4.99
CA GLU A 62 -5.92 26.02 5.83
C GLU A 62 -4.67 25.61 5.04
N ASP A 63 -3.58 25.31 5.76
CA ASP A 63 -2.35 24.80 5.17
C ASP A 63 -2.57 23.40 4.57
N GLY A 64 -1.76 23.02 3.58
CA GLY A 64 -1.74 21.65 3.06
C GLY A 64 -1.43 20.63 4.16
N LYS A 65 -1.88 19.39 3.99
CA LYS A 65 -1.74 18.30 4.97
C LYS A 65 -0.31 18.18 5.51
N ALA A 66 0.70 18.18 4.65
CA ALA A 66 2.10 18.07 5.08
C ALA A 66 2.52 19.21 6.02
N CYS A 67 2.02 20.42 5.77
CA CYS A 67 2.28 21.59 6.60
C CYS A 67 1.47 21.59 7.89
N ALA A 68 0.23 21.12 7.85
CA ALA A 68 -0.58 20.90 9.04
C ALA A 68 0.07 19.86 9.98
N ASP A 69 0.60 18.77 9.40
CA ASP A 69 1.32 17.73 10.13
C ASP A 69 2.66 18.27 10.68
N ALA A 70 3.41 19.05 9.90
CA ALA A 70 4.67 19.67 10.34
C ALA A 70 4.52 20.50 11.63
N LYS A 71 3.41 21.23 11.79
CA LYS A 71 3.11 22.01 13.00
C LYS A 71 2.94 21.15 14.26
N ARG A 72 2.59 19.87 14.10
CA ARG A 72 2.29 18.94 15.19
C ARG A 72 3.50 18.09 15.61
N ILE A 73 4.62 18.17 14.89
CA ILE A 73 5.79 17.29 15.12
C ILE A 73 6.32 17.40 16.56
N ALA A 74 6.47 18.63 17.07
CA ALA A 74 6.97 18.85 18.44
C ALA A 74 6.02 18.28 19.48
N GLU A 75 4.72 18.51 19.32
CA GLU A 75 3.68 17.99 20.22
C GLU A 75 3.68 16.45 20.25
N ILE A 76 3.77 15.81 19.08
CA ILE A 76 3.80 14.34 18.96
C ILE A 76 5.05 13.75 19.60
N PHE A 77 6.19 14.43 19.47
CA PHE A 77 7.45 14.05 20.11
C PHE A 77 7.43 14.24 21.64
N GLY A 78 6.52 15.08 22.17
CA GLY A 78 6.44 15.41 23.58
C GLY A 78 7.21 16.69 23.96
N ALA A 79 7.58 17.51 22.98
CA ALA A 79 8.14 18.84 23.18
C ALA A 79 7.05 19.93 23.19
N ALA A 80 7.45 21.16 23.55
CA ALA A 80 6.56 22.31 23.48
C ALA A 80 6.02 22.51 22.04
N PRO A 81 4.70 22.67 21.84
CA PRO A 81 4.14 22.85 20.52
C PRO A 81 4.71 24.07 19.79
N TYR A 82 4.89 23.94 18.47
CA TYR A 82 5.29 25.06 17.64
C TYR A 82 4.18 26.12 17.57
N SER A 83 4.60 27.36 17.28
CA SER A 83 3.64 28.43 17.07
C SER A 83 2.81 28.16 15.82
N LYS A 84 1.48 28.16 15.96
CA LYS A 84 0.55 27.76 14.89
C LYS A 84 0.28 28.87 13.85
N ASN A 85 0.69 30.11 14.13
CA ASN A 85 0.47 31.28 13.29
C ASN A 85 1.37 31.34 12.04
N TYR A 86 2.46 30.57 12.02
CA TYR A 86 3.34 30.49 10.86
C TYR A 86 2.76 29.56 9.80
N LYS A 87 3.03 29.88 8.54
CA LYS A 87 2.59 29.12 7.36
C LYS A 87 3.80 28.57 6.64
N CYS A 88 3.61 27.45 5.94
CA CYS A 88 4.60 27.00 4.99
C CYS A 88 4.75 28.02 3.85
N VAL A 89 6.00 28.30 3.50
CA VAL A 89 6.36 29.14 2.36
C VAL A 89 7.14 28.27 1.38
N LYS A 90 6.81 28.38 0.10
CA LYS A 90 7.60 27.74 -0.96
C LYS A 90 8.91 28.52 -1.11
N ASP A 91 10.04 27.83 -1.11
CA ASP A 91 11.34 28.47 -1.28
C ASP A 91 11.52 28.88 -2.76
N SER A 92 11.88 30.16 -3.00
CA SER A 92 11.79 30.79 -4.33
C SER A 92 12.73 30.24 -5.42
N GLY A 93 13.71 29.42 -5.05
CA GLY A 93 14.69 28.81 -5.96
C GLY A 93 14.59 27.30 -6.08
N THR A 94 13.64 26.67 -5.39
CA THR A 94 13.50 25.21 -5.31
C THR A 94 12.03 24.80 -5.31
N ASP A 95 11.75 23.50 -5.45
CA ASP A 95 10.41 22.99 -5.18
C ASP A 95 10.13 22.74 -3.69
N ASP A 96 11.13 22.96 -2.83
CA ASP A 96 11.03 22.78 -1.38
C ASP A 96 10.15 23.83 -0.68
N TYR A 97 9.71 23.46 0.52
CA TYR A 97 8.90 24.30 1.39
C TYR A 97 9.57 24.43 2.75
N SER A 98 9.39 25.59 3.39
CA SER A 98 9.86 25.82 4.75
C SER A 98 8.73 26.32 5.65
N LEU A 99 8.67 25.79 6.88
CA LEU A 99 7.76 26.24 7.93
C LEU A 99 8.60 26.85 9.06
N GLN A 100 8.40 28.15 9.31
CA GLN A 100 8.90 28.77 10.54
C GLN A 100 8.12 28.20 11.73
N VAL A 101 8.81 27.85 12.81
CA VAL A 101 8.17 27.17 13.96
C VAL A 101 8.25 27.94 15.28
N GLY A 102 8.92 29.09 15.27
CA GLY A 102 9.07 29.98 16.41
C GLY A 102 9.36 31.42 15.99
N PRO A 103 9.51 32.35 16.95
CA PRO A 103 9.75 33.76 16.68
C PRO A 103 11.08 34.00 15.96
N ASP A 104 12.07 33.13 16.18
CA ASP A 104 13.33 33.17 15.46
C ASP A 104 13.13 32.68 14.01
N PRO A 105 13.36 33.54 12.99
CA PRO A 105 13.20 33.17 11.59
C PRO A 105 14.24 32.14 11.11
N ALA A 106 15.32 31.90 11.85
CA ALA A 106 16.31 30.88 11.53
C ALA A 106 15.81 29.46 11.85
N ILE A 107 14.83 29.32 12.76
CA ILE A 107 14.30 28.02 13.17
C ILE A 107 13.15 27.63 12.24
N LYS A 108 13.48 26.77 11.27
CA LYS A 108 12.55 26.29 10.25
C LYS A 108 12.58 24.77 10.13
N ILE A 109 11.43 24.21 9.79
CA ILE A 109 11.30 22.85 9.27
C ILE A 109 11.32 22.94 7.75
N TYR A 110 12.23 22.21 7.12
CA TYR A 110 12.30 22.10 5.67
C TYR A 110 11.61 20.82 5.22
N ILE A 111 10.63 20.97 4.34
CA ILE A 111 9.90 19.90 3.67
C ILE A 111 10.45 19.81 2.26
N LYS A 112 11.29 18.80 2.01
CA LYS A 112 12.11 18.73 0.79
C LYS A 112 11.59 17.70 -0.20
N LEU A 113 11.61 18.03 -1.49
CA LEU A 113 11.34 17.05 -2.52
C LEU A 113 12.54 16.10 -2.64
N GLY A 114 12.30 14.80 -2.47
CA GLY A 114 13.36 13.80 -2.49
C GLY A 114 12.86 12.43 -2.94
N ASP A 115 13.81 11.50 -3.03
CA ASP A 115 13.50 10.09 -3.26
C ASP A 115 12.79 9.54 -2.04
N ALA A 116 11.57 9.04 -2.24
CA ALA A 116 10.85 8.30 -1.23
C ALA A 116 11.26 6.82 -1.33
N PRO A 117 11.91 6.26 -0.30
CA PRO A 117 12.18 4.83 -0.27
C PRO A 117 10.88 4.02 -0.41
N LEU A 118 10.99 2.83 -0.99
CA LEU A 118 9.87 1.89 -1.03
C LEU A 118 9.38 1.60 0.39
N GLU A 119 8.06 1.51 0.57
CA GLU A 119 7.51 1.01 1.83
C GLU A 119 7.83 -0.48 1.97
N THR A 120 8.13 -0.94 3.19
CA THR A 120 8.30 -2.37 3.44
C THR A 120 7.08 -3.15 3.00
N SER A 121 7.28 -4.27 2.31
CA SER A 121 6.21 -5.20 1.96
C SER A 121 5.84 -6.15 3.11
N LEU A 122 6.53 -6.03 4.25
CA LEU A 122 6.22 -6.80 5.45
C LEU A 122 4.95 -6.24 6.09
N ILE A 123 3.99 -7.12 6.35
CA ILE A 123 2.71 -6.77 6.95
C ILE A 123 2.73 -7.19 8.42
N GLU A 124 2.33 -6.30 9.31
CA GLU A 124 2.29 -6.57 10.74
C GLU A 124 1.15 -7.55 11.07
N ILE A 125 1.50 -8.71 11.64
CA ILE A 125 0.57 -9.72 12.12
C ILE A 125 0.88 -9.96 13.60
N ASN A 126 -0.09 -9.66 14.47
CA ASN A 126 0.07 -9.76 15.93
C ASN A 126 1.31 -9.01 16.46
N GLY A 127 1.62 -7.83 15.92
CA GLY A 127 2.78 -7.04 16.34
C GLY A 127 4.12 -7.48 15.75
N MET A 128 4.14 -8.49 14.86
CA MET A 128 5.35 -8.97 14.22
C MET A 128 5.31 -8.76 12.70
N PRO A 129 6.38 -8.26 12.07
CA PRO A 129 6.43 -8.12 10.62
C PRO A 129 6.45 -9.52 9.98
N ALA A 130 5.54 -9.76 9.04
CA ALA A 130 5.41 -11.00 8.32
C ALA A 130 5.51 -10.78 6.81
N GLU A 131 6.19 -11.69 6.13
CA GLU A 131 6.22 -11.72 4.67
C GLU A 131 4.93 -12.37 4.13
N VAL A 132 4.49 -11.89 2.97
CA VAL A 132 3.43 -12.54 2.21
C VAL A 132 3.99 -13.74 1.45
N ASN A 133 3.44 -14.91 1.72
CA ASN A 133 3.78 -16.18 1.08
C ASN A 133 2.52 -16.84 0.55
N GLY A 134 2.02 -16.30 -0.56
CA GLY A 134 0.79 -16.74 -1.20
C GLY A 134 0.88 -18.11 -1.87
N PRO A 135 -0.27 -18.64 -2.33
CA PRO A 135 -0.40 -20.03 -2.78
C PRO A 135 0.46 -20.35 -4.01
N TYR A 136 0.85 -19.35 -4.79
CA TYR A 136 1.59 -19.54 -6.03
C TYR A 136 3.12 -19.42 -5.86
N GLN A 137 3.62 -19.34 -4.63
CA GLN A 137 5.06 -19.19 -4.34
C GLN A 137 5.97 -20.27 -4.96
N ASN A 138 5.45 -21.46 -5.25
CA ASN A 138 6.21 -22.55 -5.88
C ASN A 138 6.24 -22.48 -7.42
N LEU A 139 5.55 -21.51 -8.03
CA LEU A 139 5.60 -21.29 -9.47
C LEU A 139 6.90 -20.58 -9.85
N VAL A 140 7.46 -20.92 -11.01
CA VAL A 140 8.58 -20.20 -11.61
C VAL A 140 8.23 -18.71 -11.71
N GLU A 141 9.06 -17.87 -11.10
CA GLU A 141 8.89 -16.42 -11.13
C GLU A 141 9.08 -15.89 -12.57
N PRO A 142 8.37 -14.80 -12.97
CA PRO A 142 8.66 -14.15 -14.23
C PRO A 142 10.08 -13.59 -14.23
N SER A 143 10.67 -13.45 -15.42
CA SER A 143 12.05 -12.95 -15.58
C SER A 143 12.26 -11.54 -15.01
N ASN A 144 11.17 -10.81 -14.79
CA ASN A 144 11.14 -9.39 -14.53
C ASN A 144 10.26 -9.09 -13.29
N VAL A 145 10.54 -9.71 -12.14
CA VAL A 145 9.88 -9.36 -10.88
C VAL A 145 10.29 -7.95 -10.44
N GLY A 146 9.33 -7.11 -10.05
CA GLY A 146 9.63 -5.79 -9.48
C GLY A 146 8.41 -5.07 -8.89
N PRO A 147 8.62 -4.04 -8.04
CA PRO A 147 7.55 -3.22 -7.49
C PRO A 147 6.66 -2.60 -8.57
N GLY A 148 5.37 -2.44 -8.28
CA GLY A 148 4.44 -1.73 -9.17
C GLY A 148 4.06 -2.47 -10.47
N LYS A 149 4.71 -3.59 -10.78
CA LYS A 149 4.43 -4.39 -11.98
C LYS A 149 3.10 -5.14 -11.91
N ASP A 150 2.61 -5.53 -13.07
CA ASP A 150 1.34 -6.22 -13.24
C ASP A 150 1.53 -7.70 -13.61
N PHE A 151 0.66 -8.56 -13.09
CA PHE A 151 0.60 -9.98 -13.46
C PHE A 151 0.20 -10.22 -14.93
N HIS A 152 -0.36 -9.23 -15.63
CA HIS A 152 -0.78 -9.36 -17.03
C HIS A 152 0.27 -8.90 -18.04
N CYS A 153 1.39 -8.32 -17.59
CA CYS A 153 2.44 -7.78 -18.46
C CYS A 153 3.57 -8.77 -18.72
N GLU A 154 3.76 -9.77 -17.85
CA GLU A 154 4.84 -10.76 -17.97
C GLU A 154 4.35 -12.08 -18.57
N LYS A 155 5.25 -12.77 -19.26
CA LYS A 155 5.01 -14.11 -19.81
C LYS A 155 6.02 -15.11 -19.28
N ILE A 156 5.54 -16.31 -18.94
CA ILE A 156 6.35 -17.43 -18.50
C ILE A 156 6.00 -18.60 -19.42
N ASP A 157 6.99 -19.13 -20.15
CA ASP A 157 6.79 -20.16 -21.19
C ASP A 157 5.74 -19.74 -22.26
N ASN A 158 5.81 -18.48 -22.70
CA ASN A 158 4.87 -17.84 -23.63
C ASN A 158 3.40 -17.70 -23.15
N ILE A 159 3.11 -18.02 -21.89
CA ILE A 159 1.79 -17.83 -21.27
C ILE A 159 1.84 -16.60 -20.36
N GLU A 160 0.85 -15.71 -20.47
CA GLU A 160 0.70 -14.57 -19.55
C GLU A 160 0.66 -15.06 -18.10
N GLN A 161 1.43 -14.42 -17.21
CA GLN A 161 1.57 -14.86 -15.83
C GLN A 161 0.21 -14.98 -15.11
N ARG A 162 -0.68 -14.00 -15.27
CA ARG A 162 -2.05 -14.06 -14.75
C ARG A 162 -2.81 -15.30 -15.25
N VAL A 163 -2.71 -15.60 -16.55
CA VAL A 163 -3.38 -16.77 -17.14
C VAL A 163 -2.81 -18.06 -16.56
N ARG A 164 -1.48 -18.14 -16.39
CA ARG A 164 -0.82 -19.29 -15.76
C ARG A 164 -1.28 -19.51 -14.32
N ILE A 165 -1.38 -18.46 -13.52
CA ILE A 165 -1.87 -18.53 -12.12
C ILE A 165 -3.30 -19.11 -12.08
N LEU A 166 -4.20 -18.61 -12.95
CA LEU A 166 -5.57 -19.11 -13.04
C LEU A 166 -5.64 -20.57 -13.53
N GLN A 167 -4.76 -20.98 -14.45
CA GLN A 167 -4.67 -22.37 -14.91
C GLN A 167 -4.22 -23.32 -13.79
N VAL A 168 -3.21 -22.92 -13.00
CA VAL A 168 -2.73 -23.70 -11.85
C VAL A 168 -3.84 -23.85 -10.81
N ASN A 169 -4.52 -22.75 -10.47
CA ASN A 169 -5.68 -22.79 -9.57
C ASN A 169 -6.74 -23.78 -10.11
N ARG A 170 -7.10 -23.65 -11.39
CA ARG A 170 -8.10 -24.51 -12.02
C ARG A 170 -7.73 -25.99 -11.98
N LYS A 171 -6.47 -26.30 -12.25
CA LYS A 171 -5.93 -27.67 -12.25
C LYS A 171 -5.95 -28.27 -10.84
N ALA A 172 -5.55 -27.50 -9.83
CA ALA A 172 -5.55 -27.93 -8.44
C ALA A 172 -6.95 -28.30 -7.92
N HIS A 173 -8.00 -27.69 -8.50
CA HIS A 173 -9.39 -27.88 -8.06
C HIS A 173 -10.28 -28.59 -9.10
N GLY A 174 -9.72 -29.54 -9.84
CA GLY A 174 -10.51 -30.46 -10.68
C GLY A 174 -11.29 -29.76 -11.81
N GLY A 175 -10.78 -28.66 -12.35
CA GLY A 175 -11.37 -27.95 -13.49
C GLY A 175 -12.19 -26.71 -13.14
N LYS A 176 -12.41 -26.42 -11.86
CA LYS A 176 -13.07 -25.19 -11.38
C LYS A 176 -12.05 -24.21 -10.80
N ILE A 177 -12.36 -22.92 -10.80
CA ILE A 177 -11.50 -21.92 -10.15
C ILE A 177 -12.04 -21.68 -8.73
N HIS A 178 -11.16 -21.79 -7.74
CA HIS A 178 -11.48 -21.55 -6.33
C HIS A 178 -10.81 -20.26 -5.82
N SER A 179 -11.47 -19.57 -4.91
CA SER A 179 -10.91 -18.40 -4.23
C SER A 179 -9.95 -18.83 -3.13
N ASP A 180 -8.74 -18.26 -3.13
CA ASP A 180 -7.76 -18.44 -2.07
C ASP A 180 -8.15 -17.72 -0.77
N LEU A 181 -9.18 -16.86 -0.82
CA LEU A 181 -9.78 -16.20 0.33
C LEU A 181 -11.24 -16.63 0.55
N ALA A 182 -11.62 -17.84 0.11
CA ALA A 182 -12.96 -18.39 0.36
C ALA A 182 -13.38 -18.21 1.84
N GLY A 183 -14.60 -17.70 2.04
CA GLY A 183 -15.14 -17.42 3.38
C GLY A 183 -14.62 -16.12 4.04
N PHE A 184 -13.76 -15.35 3.39
CA PHE A 184 -13.35 -14.02 3.87
C PHE A 184 -14.54 -13.05 3.84
N THR A 185 -14.74 -12.28 4.91
CA THR A 185 -15.86 -11.35 5.04
C THR A 185 -15.40 -9.91 4.89
N TYR A 186 -16.19 -9.10 4.18
CA TYR A 186 -15.83 -7.71 3.89
C TYR A 186 -17.08 -6.84 3.65
N PRO A 187 -17.00 -5.52 3.93
CA PRO A 187 -18.08 -4.60 3.60
C PRO A 187 -18.17 -4.43 2.09
N CYS A 188 -19.38 -4.61 1.55
CA CYS A 188 -19.61 -4.63 0.10
C CYS A 188 -20.75 -3.71 -0.36
N GLY A 189 -21.05 -2.67 0.42
CA GLY A 189 -22.06 -1.67 0.13
C GLY A 189 -23.11 -1.58 1.24
N VAL A 190 -24.33 -1.22 0.86
CA VAL A 190 -25.50 -1.21 1.75
C VAL A 190 -26.59 -2.15 1.24
N ASP A 191 -27.47 -2.59 2.13
CA ASP A 191 -28.67 -3.36 1.77
C ASP A 191 -29.82 -2.44 1.30
N GLU A 192 -30.97 -3.06 1.00
CA GLU A 192 -32.20 -2.35 0.59
C GLU A 192 -32.72 -1.36 1.63
N ASN A 193 -32.29 -1.52 2.89
CA ASN A 193 -32.64 -0.65 4.02
C ASN A 193 -31.53 0.35 4.34
N CYS A 194 -30.57 0.57 3.42
CA CYS A 194 -29.42 1.45 3.58
C CYS A 194 -28.50 1.08 4.77
N LYS A 195 -28.51 -0.18 5.23
CA LYS A 195 -27.61 -0.66 6.30
C LYS A 195 -26.33 -1.25 5.72
N PRO A 196 -25.17 -1.14 6.41
CA PRO A 196 -23.93 -1.76 5.95
C PRO A 196 -24.10 -3.25 5.65
N LYS A 197 -23.78 -3.65 4.42
CA LYS A 197 -23.86 -5.03 3.95
C LYS A 197 -22.48 -5.68 4.03
N ILE A 198 -22.43 -6.84 4.70
CA ILE A 198 -21.25 -7.71 4.72
C ILE A 198 -21.43 -8.78 3.64
N CYS A 199 -20.42 -8.96 2.80
CA CYS A 199 -20.32 -10.05 1.86
C CYS A 199 -19.32 -11.08 2.35
N THR A 200 -19.50 -12.30 1.88
CA THR A 200 -18.57 -13.41 2.07
C THR A 200 -18.02 -13.78 0.72
N GLU A 201 -16.70 -13.91 0.63
CA GLU A 201 -16.01 -14.38 -0.56
C GLU A 201 -16.45 -15.82 -0.89
N PRO A 202 -16.95 -16.09 -2.11
CA PRO A 202 -17.38 -17.42 -2.50
C PRO A 202 -16.19 -18.38 -2.65
N ASP A 203 -16.46 -19.68 -2.46
CA ASP A 203 -15.48 -20.73 -2.68
C ASP A 203 -15.19 -20.91 -4.18
N ILE A 204 -16.24 -21.09 -5.00
CA ILE A 204 -16.10 -21.30 -6.45
C ILE A 204 -16.33 -19.99 -7.19
N LEU A 205 -15.37 -19.59 -8.01
CA LEU A 205 -15.39 -18.40 -8.83
C LEU A 205 -15.81 -18.70 -10.26
N LYS A 206 -16.39 -17.70 -10.93
CA LYS A 206 -16.71 -17.83 -12.35
C LYS A 206 -15.44 -17.73 -13.18
N ASN A 207 -15.41 -18.50 -14.26
CA ASN A 207 -14.32 -18.41 -15.22
C ASN A 207 -14.27 -17.00 -15.85
N PRO A 208 -13.05 -16.48 -16.09
CA PRO A 208 -12.90 -15.17 -16.72
C PRO A 208 -13.21 -15.12 -18.23
N GLU A 209 -13.90 -16.11 -18.82
CA GLU A 209 -14.22 -16.19 -20.27
C GLU A 209 -15.48 -15.37 -20.64
N SER A 210 -15.71 -14.83 -21.85
CA SER A 210 -14.87 -14.34 -22.96
C SER A 210 -15.53 -13.09 -23.60
N THR A 211 -16.64 -12.59 -23.04
CA THR A 211 -17.36 -11.43 -23.55
C THR A 211 -16.73 -10.14 -22.98
N PRO A 212 -16.06 -9.31 -23.80
CA PRO A 212 -15.22 -8.21 -23.33
C PRO A 212 -15.95 -7.11 -22.53
N ASN A 213 -17.28 -7.10 -22.52
CA ASN A 213 -18.07 -5.93 -22.15
C ASN A 213 -18.97 -6.10 -20.92
N GLN A 214 -18.99 -7.27 -20.26
CA GLN A 214 -19.78 -7.45 -19.05
C GLN A 214 -18.88 -7.65 -17.83
N TYR A 215 -18.87 -6.66 -16.93
CA TYR A 215 -18.27 -6.82 -15.62
C TYR A 215 -19.07 -7.87 -14.83
N ASP A 216 -18.46 -9.03 -14.58
CA ASP A 216 -19.01 -10.02 -13.66
C ASP A 216 -18.28 -9.92 -12.31
N PRO A 217 -18.95 -9.49 -11.22
CA PRO A 217 -18.33 -9.34 -9.91
C PRO A 217 -17.78 -10.64 -9.34
N GLU A 218 -18.30 -11.79 -9.76
CA GLU A 218 -17.91 -13.11 -9.26
C GLU A 218 -16.86 -13.80 -10.14
N ARG A 219 -16.34 -13.11 -11.17
CA ARG A 219 -15.24 -13.64 -12.00
C ARG A 219 -13.96 -13.75 -11.20
N ALA A 220 -13.17 -14.77 -11.51
CA ALA A 220 -11.84 -14.91 -10.94
C ALA A 220 -10.88 -13.82 -11.42
N GLU A 221 -10.18 -13.21 -10.48
CA GLU A 221 -9.12 -12.23 -10.69
C GLU A 221 -7.88 -12.62 -9.90
N VAL A 222 -6.70 -12.27 -10.43
CA VAL A 222 -5.44 -12.42 -9.71
C VAL A 222 -5.16 -11.11 -8.97
N HIS A 223 -5.10 -11.20 -7.65
CA HIS A 223 -4.93 -10.13 -6.70
C HIS A 223 -3.47 -10.01 -6.26
N HIS A 224 -3.03 -8.77 -6.07
CA HIS A 224 -1.78 -8.44 -5.40
C HIS A 224 -2.04 -8.23 -3.92
N VAL A 225 -1.64 -9.19 -3.08
CA VAL A 225 -1.86 -9.14 -1.62
C VAL A 225 -1.16 -7.91 -1.03
N VAL A 226 0.15 -7.79 -1.22
CA VAL A 226 0.81 -6.48 -1.15
C VAL A 226 0.51 -5.75 -2.44
N ARG A 227 -0.29 -4.69 -2.36
CA ARG A 227 -0.74 -3.94 -3.53
C ARG A 227 0.42 -3.35 -4.31
N ARG A 228 0.25 -3.27 -5.62
CA ARG A 228 1.21 -2.66 -6.55
C ARG A 228 1.67 -1.25 -6.16
N LYS A 229 0.76 -0.46 -5.59
CA LYS A 229 1.05 0.89 -5.12
C LYS A 229 0.67 1.03 -3.66
N ASP A 230 1.48 1.77 -2.92
CA ASP A 230 1.13 2.21 -1.58
C ASP A 230 0.08 3.35 -1.63
N LYS A 231 -0.34 3.82 -0.46
CA LYS A 231 -1.30 4.95 -0.35
C LYS A 231 -0.75 6.28 -0.86
N ARG A 232 0.56 6.39 -1.05
CA ARG A 232 1.25 7.54 -1.62
C ARG A 232 1.36 7.42 -3.14
N LEU A 233 0.79 6.37 -3.74
CA LEU A 233 0.85 6.04 -5.16
C LEU A 233 2.25 5.69 -5.68
N CYS A 234 3.19 5.39 -4.78
CA CYS A 234 4.50 4.86 -5.14
C CYS A 234 4.42 3.36 -5.43
N PRO A 235 5.26 2.80 -6.32
CA PRO A 235 5.44 1.35 -6.43
C PRO A 235 5.69 0.71 -5.06
N TRP A 236 5.07 -0.44 -4.80
CA TRP A 236 5.16 -1.11 -3.49
C TRP A 236 5.25 -2.63 -3.65
N GLY A 237 4.12 -3.32 -3.75
CA GLY A 237 4.07 -4.75 -4.00
C GLY A 237 4.55 -5.13 -5.39
N THR A 238 5.06 -6.35 -5.52
CA THR A 238 5.64 -6.88 -6.76
C THR A 238 4.69 -7.82 -7.47
N ASN A 239 4.95 -8.09 -8.74
CA ASN A 239 4.31 -9.18 -9.49
C ASN A 239 4.95 -10.56 -9.21
N SER A 240 5.59 -10.77 -8.06
CA SER A 240 6.06 -12.11 -7.67
C SER A 240 4.87 -13.04 -7.44
N ASN A 241 5.01 -14.33 -7.79
CA ASN A 241 3.95 -15.31 -7.61
C ASN A 241 3.60 -15.51 -6.12
N LYS A 242 4.54 -15.32 -5.18
CA LYS A 242 4.23 -15.35 -3.75
C LYS A 242 3.31 -14.19 -3.31
N ASN A 243 3.23 -13.12 -4.08
CA ASN A 243 2.35 -11.98 -3.80
C ASN A 243 0.97 -12.12 -4.48
N ALA A 244 0.71 -13.25 -5.13
CA ALA A 244 -0.52 -13.50 -5.86
C ALA A 244 -1.54 -14.28 -5.01
N ALA A 245 -2.82 -13.95 -5.19
CA ALA A 245 -3.96 -14.74 -4.74
C ALA A 245 -5.06 -14.69 -5.81
N VAL A 246 -5.81 -15.77 -6.01
CA VAL A 246 -7.00 -15.80 -6.86
C VAL A 246 -8.23 -15.54 -6.01
N ILE A 247 -8.99 -14.50 -6.36
CA ILE A 247 -10.20 -14.06 -5.63
C ILE A 247 -11.26 -13.54 -6.61
N SER A 248 -12.47 -13.28 -6.12
CA SER A 248 -13.53 -12.64 -6.90
C SER A 248 -13.16 -11.20 -7.27
N GLY A 249 -13.62 -10.74 -8.44
CA GLY A 249 -13.44 -9.34 -8.86
C GLY A 249 -14.07 -8.34 -7.88
N LYS A 250 -15.13 -8.75 -7.18
CA LYS A 250 -15.78 -7.96 -6.13
C LYS A 250 -14.89 -7.77 -4.91
N LEU A 251 -14.28 -8.83 -4.38
CA LEU A 251 -13.32 -8.72 -3.28
C LEU A 251 -12.06 -7.98 -3.74
N ASN A 252 -11.56 -8.25 -4.94
CA ASN A 252 -10.37 -7.58 -5.47
C ASN A 252 -10.57 -6.05 -5.55
N ARG A 253 -11.76 -5.59 -5.96
CA ARG A 253 -12.12 -4.17 -5.95
C ARG A 253 -12.13 -3.57 -4.54
N HIS A 254 -12.62 -4.32 -3.55
CA HIS A 254 -12.60 -3.88 -2.16
C HIS A 254 -11.16 -3.75 -1.65
N LEU A 255 -10.33 -4.78 -1.85
CA LEU A 255 -8.95 -4.82 -1.37
C LEU A 255 -8.03 -3.85 -2.10
N THR A 256 -8.22 -3.60 -3.41
CA THR A 256 -7.41 -2.65 -4.19
C THR A 256 -7.34 -1.26 -3.53
N ASN A 257 -8.41 -0.84 -2.86
CA ASN A 257 -8.49 0.46 -2.21
C ASN A 257 -7.92 0.50 -0.78
N ASN A 258 -7.55 -0.64 -0.20
CA ASN A 258 -7.20 -0.80 1.22
C ASN A 258 -5.81 -1.39 1.42
N ASP A 259 -5.12 -1.06 2.51
CA ASP A 259 -3.88 -1.76 2.85
C ASP A 259 -4.21 -3.22 3.18
N PRO A 260 -3.32 -4.19 2.85
CA PRO A 260 -3.53 -5.56 3.22
C PRO A 260 -3.72 -5.69 4.73
N SER A 261 -4.80 -6.35 5.12
CA SER A 261 -5.10 -6.55 6.53
C SER A 261 -4.30 -7.73 7.10
N SER A 262 -4.05 -7.71 8.42
CA SER A 262 -3.43 -8.87 9.11
C SER A 262 -4.23 -10.15 8.87
N ASP A 263 -5.57 -10.08 8.83
CA ASP A 263 -6.43 -11.26 8.62
C ASP A 263 -6.35 -11.81 7.20
N GLU A 264 -6.26 -10.92 6.21
CA GLU A 264 -6.03 -11.28 4.81
C GLU A 264 -4.70 -12.01 4.65
N VAL A 265 -3.60 -11.40 5.10
CA VAL A 265 -2.26 -11.99 4.96
C VAL A 265 -2.14 -13.29 5.75
N LYS A 266 -2.71 -13.35 6.96
CA LYS A 266 -2.72 -14.57 7.77
C LYS A 266 -3.43 -15.72 7.06
N ARG A 267 -4.58 -15.46 6.44
CA ARG A 267 -5.32 -16.48 5.67
C ARG A 267 -4.55 -16.92 4.43
N ILE A 268 -4.05 -15.96 3.65
CA ILE A 268 -3.23 -16.25 2.46
C ILE A 268 -2.01 -17.12 2.81
N ASN A 269 -1.27 -16.78 3.86
CA ASN A 269 -0.10 -17.53 4.29
C ASN A 269 -0.44 -18.95 4.81
N GLN A 270 -1.71 -19.23 5.11
CA GLN A 270 -2.18 -20.55 5.53
C GLN A 270 -2.66 -21.42 4.37
N VAL A 271 -2.92 -20.84 3.19
CA VAL A 271 -3.30 -21.61 2.01
C VAL A 271 -2.09 -22.43 1.54
N PRO A 272 -2.21 -23.75 1.39
CA PRO A 272 -1.12 -24.58 0.91
C PRO A 272 -0.61 -24.11 -0.46
N ALA A 273 0.70 -24.12 -0.65
CA ALA A 273 1.29 -23.78 -1.93
C ALA A 273 0.85 -24.76 -3.03
N TYR A 274 0.35 -24.24 -4.14
CA TYR A 274 -0.01 -25.03 -5.29
C TYR A 274 1.24 -25.57 -5.99
N THR A 275 1.12 -26.82 -6.47
CA THR A 275 2.14 -27.46 -7.28
C THR A 275 1.75 -27.32 -8.77
N PRO A 276 2.68 -26.92 -9.66
CA PRO A 276 2.42 -26.76 -11.09
C PRO A 276 1.78 -27.97 -11.80
#